data_AF-A0A7R9VHZ5-F1
#
_entry.id   AF-A0A7R9VHZ5-F1
#
_cell.length_a   1.000
_cell.length_b   1.000
_cell.length_c   1.000
_cell.angle_alpha   90.00
_cell.angle_beta   90.00
_cell.angle_gamma   90.00
#
_symmetry.space_group_name_H-M   'P 1'
#
loop_
_entity.id
_entity.type
_entity.pdbx_description
1 polymer ?
#
loop_
_entity_poly.entity_id
_entity_poly.type
_entity_poly.pdbx_seq_one_letter_code
_entity_poly.pdbx_strand_id
1 'polypeptide(L)'
;QMCQIFQDDALDSAGKVTAFYKRLMESEDYAEDLEEMEVEHQGKKRRHEMVTCFDMRAPLPPGPNSTVSCSDWSGCGPGLDSYMWEFQECTLLIVQIGFSEKSMFPYRPFTMEWLTDHCRSKFGIWGTPQPHGLVEEWGYDDLVARGASNILFTNGLNDMWSAGSYLSNVSETVLALNFPNGAHHSDLSHQGPTDDDTDDLKQGFDQITDILTNWLNEM
;
A
#
# COMPACT_ATOMS: atom_id res chain seq x y z
N GLN A 1 18.91 13.97 11.58
CA GLN A 1 17.56 13.39 11.31
C GLN A 1 17.74 12.00 10.70
N MET A 2 16.89 11.02 10.98
CA MET A 2 17.10 9.60 10.61
C MET A 2 17.36 9.37 9.11
N CYS A 3 16.65 10.12 8.27
CA CYS A 3 16.81 10.22 6.81
C CYS A 3 18.22 10.57 6.31
N GLN A 4 19.03 11.32 7.08
CA GLN A 4 20.37 11.75 6.64
C GLN A 4 21.34 10.57 6.55
N ILE A 5 21.06 9.45 7.23
CA ILE A 5 21.84 8.22 7.12
C ILE A 5 21.81 7.69 5.68
N PHE A 6 20.67 7.80 5.00
CA PHE A 6 20.52 7.32 3.63
C PHE A 6 21.14 8.25 2.59
N GLN A 7 21.46 9.48 2.98
CA GLN A 7 22.12 10.50 2.17
C GLN A 7 23.65 10.51 2.38
N ASP A 8 24.17 9.66 3.26
CA ASP A 8 25.62 9.58 3.51
C ASP A 8 26.29 8.74 2.42
N ASP A 9 27.02 9.42 1.53
CA ASP A 9 27.78 8.78 0.45
C ASP A 9 28.99 7.97 0.95
N ALA A 10 29.39 8.13 2.22
CA ALA A 10 30.45 7.33 2.83
C ALA A 10 29.96 5.94 3.28
N LEU A 11 28.65 5.71 3.32
CA LEU A 11 28.05 4.43 3.69
C LEU A 11 27.62 3.66 2.44
N ASP A 12 27.99 2.38 2.38
CA ASP A 12 27.37 1.45 1.44
C ASP A 12 25.95 1.07 1.90
N SER A 13 25.19 0.36 1.06
CA SER A 13 23.80 0.01 1.35
C SER A 13 23.64 -0.74 2.68
N ALA A 14 24.58 -1.62 3.02
CA ALA A 14 24.57 -2.37 4.29
C ALA A 14 24.90 -1.46 5.49
N GLY A 15 25.85 -0.55 5.32
CA GLY A 15 26.23 0.47 6.31
C GLY A 15 25.07 1.42 6.61
N LYS A 16 24.33 1.85 5.59
CA LYS A 16 23.13 2.68 5.75
C LYS A 16 22.05 2.00 6.59
N VAL A 17 21.75 0.73 6.31
CA VAL A 17 20.76 -0.06 7.07
C VAL A 17 21.23 -0.29 8.51
N THR A 18 22.51 -0.62 8.72
CA THR A 18 23.08 -0.84 10.05
C THR A 18 23.02 0.44 10.90
N ALA A 19 23.41 1.57 10.31
CA ALA A 19 23.36 2.87 10.98
C ALA A 19 21.92 3.29 11.31
N PHE A 20 20.96 3.00 10.43
CA PHE A 20 19.54 3.25 10.66
C PHE A 20 19.02 2.50 11.90
N TYR A 21 19.20 1.18 11.95
CA TYR A 21 18.72 0.38 13.09
C TYR A 21 19.41 0.74 14.40
N LYS A 22 20.72 1.03 14.36
CA LYS A 22 21.46 1.48 15.53
C LYS A 22 20.86 2.76 16.11
N ARG A 23 20.58 3.75 15.24
CA ARG A 23 20.02 5.03 15.65
C ARG A 23 18.55 4.95 16.09
N LEU A 24 17.80 4.01 15.53
CA LEU A 24 16.43 3.70 15.97
C LEU A 24 16.43 3.17 17.42
N MET A 25 17.33 2.23 17.73
CA MET A 25 17.45 1.64 19.07
C MET A 25 17.97 2.63 20.12
N GLU A 26 18.83 3.58 19.73
CA GLU A 26 19.31 4.66 20.60
C GLU A 26 18.22 5.72 20.91
N SER A 27 17.12 5.76 20.15
CA SER A 27 16.07 6.77 20.30
C SER A 27 15.00 6.45 21.35
N GLU A 28 15.01 5.25 21.94
CA GLU A 28 14.10 4.85 23.02
C GLU A 28 14.48 5.42 24.40
N ASP A 29 15.63 6.11 24.53
CA ASP A 29 16.17 6.58 25.81
C ASP A 29 16.03 8.10 26.09
N TYR A 30 15.20 8.84 25.34
CA TYR A 30 15.02 10.29 25.54
C TYR A 30 13.63 10.67 26.04
N ALA A 31 13.44 10.57 27.36
CA ALA A 31 12.34 11.18 28.10
C ALA A 31 12.87 12.35 28.94
N GLU A 32 13.36 13.41 28.33
CA GLU A 32 13.58 14.73 28.96
C GLU A 32 13.91 15.74 27.85
N ASP A 33 12.97 16.63 27.57
CA ASP A 33 13.12 18.00 27.00
C ASP A 33 11.82 18.42 26.32
N LEU A 34 10.82 18.74 27.15
CA LEU A 34 9.65 19.52 26.76
C LEU A 34 9.81 20.92 27.37
N GLU A 35 10.20 21.91 26.57
CA GLU A 35 9.74 23.28 26.80
C GLU A 35 9.89 24.17 25.56
N GLU A 36 8.82 24.91 25.32
CA GLU A 36 8.68 26.08 24.44
C GLU A 36 8.72 25.88 22.92
N MET A 37 7.53 25.93 22.30
CA MET A 37 7.34 26.76 21.12
C MET A 37 5.86 27.16 20.97
N GLU A 38 5.57 28.41 21.33
CA GLU A 38 4.30 29.08 21.10
C GLU A 38 3.97 29.17 19.61
N VAL A 39 2.69 28.99 19.27
CA VAL A 39 2.17 29.09 17.90
C VAL A 39 1.75 30.53 17.63
N GLU A 40 2.54 31.26 16.85
CA GLU A 40 2.10 32.52 16.23
C GLU A 40 1.59 32.25 14.81
N HIS A 41 0.29 32.46 14.60
CA HIS A 41 -0.36 32.43 13.28
C HIS A 41 -0.07 33.73 12.53
N GLN A 42 0.81 33.70 11.52
CA GLN A 42 0.81 34.71 10.46
C GLN A 42 1.03 34.09 9.08
N GLY A 43 0.04 34.32 8.21
CA GLY A 43 0.02 33.88 6.82
C GLY A 43 1.14 34.52 6.00
N LYS A 44 2.02 33.68 5.44
CA LYS A 44 2.88 33.99 4.31
C LYS A 44 2.97 32.75 3.42
N LYS A 45 2.68 32.93 2.12
CA LYS A 45 2.90 31.94 1.06
C LYS A 45 4.36 31.48 1.12
N ARG A 46 4.61 30.25 1.60
CA ARG A 46 5.94 29.64 1.54
C ARG A 46 6.12 29.00 0.17
N ARG A 47 7.13 29.47 -0.56
CA ARG A 47 7.77 28.70 -1.63
C ARG A 47 8.16 27.34 -1.04
N HIS A 48 7.91 26.27 -1.79
CA HIS A 48 8.32 24.92 -1.43
C HIS A 48 9.85 24.87 -1.44
N GLU A 49 10.48 25.14 -0.30
CA GLU A 49 11.81 24.57 -0.03
C GLU A 49 11.59 23.07 0.09
N MET A 50 12.22 22.29 -0.80
CA MET A 50 12.30 20.84 -0.64
C MET A 50 12.87 20.56 0.74
N VAL A 51 12.03 20.09 1.66
CA VAL A 51 12.48 19.54 2.92
C VAL A 51 13.31 18.32 2.54
N THR A 52 14.63 18.36 2.75
CA THR A 52 15.58 17.33 2.30
C THR A 52 15.44 16.01 3.06
N CYS A 53 14.44 15.89 3.93
CA CYS A 53 14.25 14.76 4.82
C CYS A 53 12.77 14.54 5.10
N PHE A 54 12.25 13.37 4.75
CA PHE A 54 10.90 12.95 5.11
C PHE A 54 10.83 12.73 6.63
N ASP A 55 9.88 13.38 7.29
CA ASP A 55 9.65 13.19 8.73
C ASP A 55 8.94 11.85 8.97
N MET A 56 9.69 10.86 9.44
CA MET A 56 9.18 9.52 9.77
C MET A 56 8.18 9.53 10.93
N ARG A 57 8.03 10.65 11.65
CA ARG A 57 6.99 10.83 12.68
C ARG A 57 5.70 11.40 12.12
N ALA A 58 5.70 11.96 10.91
CA ALA A 58 4.49 12.49 10.28
C ALA A 58 3.31 11.50 10.22
N PRO A 59 3.51 10.18 10.00
CA PRO A 59 2.40 9.22 10.04
C PRO A 59 2.03 8.74 11.45
N LEU A 60 2.78 9.09 12.50
CA LEU A 60 2.49 8.66 13.86
C LEU A 60 1.37 9.55 14.46
N PRO A 61 0.37 8.97 15.16
CA PRO A 61 -0.63 9.77 15.86
C PRO A 61 0.01 10.67 16.93
N PRO A 62 -0.56 11.84 17.24
CA PRO A 62 0.02 12.73 18.25
C PRO A 62 0.02 12.09 19.64
N GLY A 63 1.14 12.21 20.37
CA GLY A 63 1.27 11.75 21.76
C GLY A 63 2.64 11.13 22.08
N PRO A 64 3.00 10.99 23.37
CA PRO A 64 4.32 10.49 23.80
C PRO A 64 4.54 9.00 23.53
N ASN A 65 3.46 8.22 23.33
CA ASN A 65 3.50 6.80 22.97
C ASN A 65 2.66 6.57 21.69
N SER A 66 3.07 7.20 20.60
CA SER A 66 2.35 7.17 19.34
C SER A 66 2.43 5.80 18.67
N THR A 67 1.51 4.91 19.03
CA THR A 67 1.36 3.61 18.37
C THR A 67 0.42 3.73 17.19
N VAL A 68 0.84 3.31 16.01
CA VAL A 68 -0.09 3.07 14.89
C VAL A 68 -0.78 1.74 15.17
N SER A 69 -2.06 1.77 15.54
CA SER A 69 -2.87 0.55 15.59
C SER A 69 -3.10 0.09 14.15
N CYS A 70 -2.66 -1.12 13.80
CA CYS A 70 -2.79 -1.66 12.45
C CYS A 70 -3.53 -3.00 12.44
N SER A 71 -4.22 -3.28 11.33
CA SER A 71 -4.35 -4.65 10.84
C SER A 71 -2.99 -5.05 10.30
N ASP A 72 -2.26 -5.78 11.13
CA ASP A 72 -0.86 -6.21 10.94
C ASP A 72 -0.63 -7.06 9.66
N TRP A 73 -1.64 -7.28 8.82
CA TRP A 73 -1.52 -8.07 7.58
C TRP A 73 -1.71 -7.27 6.30
N SER A 74 -2.23 -6.05 6.36
CA SER A 74 -2.88 -5.47 5.19
C SER A 74 -2.81 -3.95 5.08
N GLY A 75 -2.42 -3.28 6.16
CA GLY A 75 -2.17 -1.84 6.11
C GLY A 75 -2.03 -1.24 7.48
N CYS A 76 -1.02 -0.40 7.65
CA CYS A 76 -0.85 0.44 8.83
C CYS A 76 -1.18 1.87 8.43
N GLY A 77 -2.18 2.48 9.06
CA GLY A 77 -2.48 3.89 8.85
C GLY A 77 -3.07 4.54 10.11
N PRO A 78 -2.86 5.83 10.32
CA PRO A 78 -3.58 6.58 11.34
C PRO A 78 -4.99 6.96 10.84
N GLY A 79 -5.89 7.23 11.78
CA GLY A 79 -7.17 7.89 11.49
C GLY A 79 -8.33 6.97 11.06
N LEU A 80 -9.42 7.60 10.62
CA LEU A 80 -10.69 6.92 10.34
C LEU A 80 -10.62 6.04 9.09
N ASP A 81 -9.83 6.43 8.09
CA ASP A 81 -9.71 5.66 6.85
C ASP A 81 -9.06 4.30 7.12
N SER A 82 -7.98 4.27 7.91
CA SER A 82 -7.35 3.00 8.33
C SER A 82 -8.26 2.17 9.23
N TYR A 83 -9.03 2.81 10.12
CA TYR A 83 -9.99 2.11 10.97
C TYR A 83 -11.08 1.43 10.14
N MET A 84 -11.56 2.09 9.08
CA MET A 84 -12.56 1.55 8.18
C MET A 84 -11.99 0.43 7.29
N TRP A 85 -10.76 0.60 6.80
CA TRP A 85 -10.05 -0.43 6.04
C TRP A 85 -9.92 -1.72 6.86
N GLU A 86 -9.46 -1.61 8.10
CA GLU A 86 -9.35 -2.74 9.01
C GLU A 86 -10.71 -3.37 9.34
N PHE A 87 -11.79 -2.58 9.40
CA PHE A 87 -13.14 -3.12 9.54
C PHE A 87 -13.57 -3.93 8.32
N GLN A 88 -13.26 -3.47 7.10
CA GLN A 88 -13.55 -4.22 5.87
C GLN A 88 -12.83 -5.57 5.86
N GLU A 89 -11.59 -5.60 6.36
CA GLU A 89 -10.77 -6.82 6.40
C GLU A 89 -11.12 -7.76 7.54
N CYS A 90 -11.73 -7.22 8.59
CA CYS A 90 -12.33 -8.00 9.65
C CYS A 90 -13.72 -8.53 9.31
N THR A 91 -14.22 -8.29 8.10
CA THR A 91 -15.53 -8.72 7.64
C THR A 91 -15.42 -9.49 6.33
N LEU A 92 -15.50 -8.84 5.17
CA LEU A 92 -15.61 -9.49 3.86
C LEU A 92 -14.29 -9.56 3.08
N LEU A 93 -13.38 -8.62 3.32
CA LEU A 93 -12.14 -8.48 2.53
C LEU A 93 -10.97 -9.22 3.21
N ILE A 94 -10.96 -10.54 3.15
CA ILE A 94 -9.93 -11.30 3.87
C ILE A 94 -8.62 -11.34 3.06
N VAL A 95 -7.66 -10.52 3.49
CA VAL A 95 -6.31 -10.46 2.92
C VAL A 95 -5.38 -11.44 3.68
N GLN A 96 -4.98 -12.52 3.00
CA GLN A 96 -4.16 -13.58 3.60
C GLN A 96 -2.66 -13.35 3.33
N ILE A 97 -2.06 -12.41 4.05
CA ILE A 97 -0.63 -12.09 3.93
C ILE A 97 0.11 -12.64 5.15
N GLY A 98 1.29 -13.22 4.93
CA GLY A 98 2.15 -13.79 5.97
C GLY A 98 3.63 -13.68 5.62
N PHE A 99 4.49 -13.72 6.63
CA PHE A 99 5.95 -13.71 6.49
C PHE A 99 6.52 -15.11 6.72
N SER A 100 7.23 -15.62 5.72
CA SER A 100 7.92 -16.93 5.79
C SER A 100 9.41 -16.77 6.11
N GLU A 101 10.08 -17.87 6.44
CA GLU A 101 11.54 -17.91 6.63
C GLU A 101 12.34 -17.53 5.38
N LYS A 102 11.71 -17.54 4.20
CA LYS A 102 12.33 -17.11 2.93
C LYS A 102 12.23 -15.60 2.71
N SER A 103 11.37 -14.92 3.47
CA SER A 103 11.28 -13.47 3.43
C SER A 103 12.39 -12.84 4.28
N MET A 104 12.66 -11.56 4.08
CA MET A 104 13.59 -10.81 4.94
C MET A 104 12.97 -10.37 6.28
N PHE A 105 11.70 -10.69 6.53
CA PHE A 105 10.96 -10.29 7.73
C PHE A 105 10.96 -11.42 8.78
N PRO A 106 10.78 -11.08 10.07
CA PRO A 106 10.57 -12.09 11.11
C PRO A 106 9.43 -13.04 10.73
N TYR A 107 9.63 -14.34 10.97
CA TYR A 107 8.63 -15.36 10.67
C TYR A 107 7.32 -15.06 11.40
N ARG A 108 6.23 -14.92 10.63
CA ARG A 108 4.90 -14.63 11.14
C ARG A 108 3.87 -15.14 10.12
N PRO A 109 3.38 -16.38 10.27
CA PRO A 109 2.44 -16.95 9.32
C PRO A 109 1.04 -16.36 9.54
N PHE A 110 0.28 -16.22 8.45
CA PHE A 110 -1.14 -15.90 8.51
C PHE A 110 -1.92 -17.08 9.10
N THR A 111 -2.86 -16.80 10.01
CA THR A 111 -3.86 -17.78 10.45
C THR A 111 -5.24 -17.13 10.62
N MET A 112 -6.29 -17.87 10.25
CA MET A 112 -7.67 -17.41 10.46
C MET A 112 -8.04 -17.27 11.94
N GLU A 113 -7.42 -18.07 12.82
CA GLU A 113 -7.60 -17.98 14.27
C GLU A 113 -7.13 -16.62 14.78
N TRP A 114 -5.89 -16.23 14.46
CA TRP A 114 -5.36 -14.92 14.82
C TRP A 114 -6.24 -13.79 14.29
N LEU A 115 -6.66 -13.87 13.03
CA LEU A 115 -7.48 -12.81 12.42
C LEU A 115 -8.82 -12.70 13.15
N THR A 116 -9.46 -13.83 13.45
CA THR A 116 -10.75 -13.86 14.17
C THR A 116 -10.62 -13.25 15.55
N ASP A 117 -9.56 -13.57 16.30
CA ASP A 117 -9.34 -13.04 17.65
C ASP A 117 -9.04 -11.54 17.63
N HIS A 118 -8.19 -11.09 16.72
CA HIS A 118 -7.88 -9.67 16.50
C HIS A 118 -9.16 -8.88 16.19
N CYS A 119 -9.92 -9.33 15.20
CA CYS A 119 -11.14 -8.67 14.75
C CYS A 119 -12.23 -8.61 15.83
N ARG A 120 -12.40 -9.71 16.59
CA ARG A 120 -13.33 -9.73 17.73
C ARG A 120 -12.88 -8.81 18.86
N SER A 121 -11.59 -8.73 19.15
CA SER A 121 -11.10 -7.82 20.18
C SER A 121 -11.33 -6.35 19.83
N LYS A 122 -11.31 -6.01 18.53
CA LYS A 122 -11.42 -4.63 18.06
C LYS A 122 -12.85 -4.19 17.78
N PHE A 123 -13.65 -5.03 17.14
CA PHE A 123 -14.99 -4.70 16.66
C PHE A 123 -16.10 -5.53 17.32
N GLY A 124 -15.77 -6.39 18.27
CA GLY A 124 -16.72 -7.29 18.92
C GLY A 124 -17.34 -8.29 17.93
N ILE A 125 -18.64 -8.55 18.08
CA ILE A 125 -19.37 -9.47 17.18
C ILE A 125 -19.38 -9.01 15.71
N TRP A 126 -19.22 -7.70 15.47
CA TRP A 126 -19.22 -7.13 14.11
C TRP A 126 -17.93 -7.43 13.35
N GLY A 127 -16.82 -7.72 14.04
CA GLY A 127 -15.56 -8.17 13.44
C GLY A 127 -15.52 -9.69 13.33
N THR A 128 -16.47 -10.28 12.60
CA THR A 128 -16.46 -11.72 12.30
C THR A 128 -16.00 -11.92 10.85
N PRO A 129 -14.75 -12.36 10.62
CA PRO A 129 -14.23 -12.59 9.27
C PRO A 129 -15.04 -13.64 8.51
N GLN A 130 -15.33 -13.36 7.25
CA GLN A 130 -16.04 -14.22 6.31
C GLN A 130 -15.13 -14.47 5.10
N PRO A 131 -14.27 -15.51 5.13
CA PRO A 131 -13.23 -15.75 4.11
C PRO A 131 -13.74 -15.83 2.67
N HIS A 132 -14.97 -16.29 2.48
CA HIS A 132 -15.57 -16.43 1.16
C HIS A 132 -16.66 -15.40 0.89
N GLY A 133 -16.95 -14.50 1.85
CA GLY A 133 -18.09 -13.59 1.75
C GLY A 133 -18.04 -12.68 0.52
N LEU A 134 -16.86 -12.18 0.14
CA LEU A 134 -16.70 -11.37 -1.07
C LEU A 134 -17.03 -12.17 -2.35
N VAL A 135 -16.57 -13.42 -2.43
CA VAL A 135 -16.81 -14.29 -3.59
C VAL A 135 -18.26 -14.77 -3.64
N GLU A 136 -18.81 -15.17 -2.49
CA GLU A 136 -20.20 -15.62 -2.38
C GLU A 136 -21.21 -14.52 -2.74
N GLU A 137 -20.94 -13.28 -2.34
CA GLU A 137 -21.82 -12.14 -2.62
C GLU A 137 -21.70 -11.68 -4.08
N TRP A 138 -20.48 -11.58 -4.61
CA TRP A 138 -20.23 -10.89 -5.88
C TRP A 138 -19.89 -11.81 -7.06
N GLY A 139 -19.42 -13.04 -6.81
CA GLY A 139 -19.09 -14.04 -7.83
C GLY A 139 -17.79 -13.75 -8.58
N TYR A 140 -16.77 -13.21 -7.90
CA TYR A 140 -15.50 -12.82 -8.54
C TYR A 140 -14.60 -13.99 -8.98
N ASP A 141 -14.96 -15.22 -8.61
CA ASP A 141 -14.26 -16.46 -8.96
C ASP A 141 -14.57 -16.98 -10.36
N ASP A 142 -15.68 -16.54 -10.98
CA ASP A 142 -16.01 -16.85 -12.38
C ASP A 142 -16.66 -15.66 -13.11
N LEU A 143 -15.81 -14.71 -13.51
CA LEU A 143 -16.24 -13.51 -14.22
C LEU A 143 -16.98 -13.82 -15.54
N VAL A 144 -16.65 -14.92 -16.21
CA VAL A 144 -17.30 -15.31 -17.47
C VAL A 144 -18.72 -15.77 -17.23
N ALA A 145 -18.95 -16.66 -16.26
CA ALA A 145 -20.29 -17.11 -15.91
C ALA A 145 -21.17 -15.96 -15.37
N ARG A 146 -20.56 -14.93 -14.79
CA ARG A 146 -21.24 -13.71 -14.34
C ARG A 146 -21.53 -12.70 -15.46
N GLY A 147 -21.10 -12.98 -16.69
CA GLY A 147 -21.34 -12.10 -17.84
C GLY A 147 -20.54 -10.81 -17.79
N ALA A 148 -19.37 -10.81 -17.14
CA ALA A 148 -18.50 -9.65 -17.10
C ALA A 148 -17.91 -9.36 -18.50
N SER A 149 -17.92 -8.09 -18.89
CA SER A 149 -17.35 -7.61 -20.14
C SER A 149 -16.70 -6.23 -19.94
N ASN A 150 -15.81 -5.88 -20.86
CA ASN A 150 -15.15 -4.57 -20.93
C ASN A 150 -14.42 -4.20 -19.63
N ILE A 151 -13.60 -5.12 -19.11
CA ILE A 151 -12.75 -4.93 -17.94
C ILE A 151 -11.29 -5.10 -18.37
N LEU A 152 -10.44 -4.14 -17.99
CA LEU A 152 -9.00 -4.21 -18.20
C LEU A 152 -8.32 -4.27 -16.83
N PHE A 153 -7.73 -5.41 -16.51
CA PHE A 153 -6.85 -5.56 -15.35
C PHE A 153 -5.44 -5.11 -15.72
N THR A 154 -4.96 -4.03 -15.11
CA THR A 154 -3.57 -3.58 -15.26
C THR A 154 -2.74 -4.01 -14.06
N ASN A 155 -1.54 -4.52 -14.29
CA ASN A 155 -0.68 -5.04 -13.22
C ASN A 155 0.76 -4.56 -13.39
N GLY A 156 1.33 -3.93 -12.37
CA GLY A 156 2.78 -3.81 -12.26
C GLY A 156 3.40 -5.08 -11.70
N LEU A 157 4.37 -5.70 -12.38
CA LEU A 157 4.96 -6.95 -11.91
C LEU A 157 5.95 -6.78 -10.75
N ASN A 158 6.34 -5.54 -10.42
CA ASN A 158 7.04 -5.22 -9.17
C ASN A 158 6.07 -4.94 -8.01
N ASP A 159 4.76 -4.95 -8.24
CA ASP A 159 3.75 -4.84 -7.20
C ASP A 159 3.41 -6.20 -6.60
N MET A 160 3.50 -6.33 -5.27
CA MET A 160 3.12 -7.57 -4.59
C MET A 160 1.64 -7.91 -4.76
N TRP A 161 0.78 -6.91 -4.99
CA TRP A 161 -0.66 -7.11 -5.20
C TRP A 161 -0.99 -7.76 -6.54
N SER A 162 -0.08 -7.72 -7.52
CA SER A 162 -0.25 -8.42 -8.80
C SER A 162 -0.42 -9.94 -8.62
N ALA A 163 0.08 -10.50 -7.51
CA ALA A 163 -0.09 -11.92 -7.17
C ALA A 163 -1.55 -12.32 -6.92
N GLY A 164 -2.42 -11.37 -6.56
CA GLY A 164 -3.85 -11.58 -6.34
C GLY A 164 -4.74 -11.23 -7.55
N SER A 165 -4.14 -10.89 -8.69
CA SER A 165 -4.86 -10.36 -9.86
C SER A 165 -4.94 -11.37 -11.02
N TYR A 166 -5.68 -11.00 -12.07
CA TYR A 166 -5.68 -11.71 -13.34
C TYR A 166 -4.49 -11.25 -14.18
N LEU A 167 -3.53 -12.16 -14.40
CA LEU A 167 -2.31 -11.90 -15.20
C LEU A 167 -2.44 -12.34 -16.67
N SER A 168 -3.59 -12.87 -17.06
CA SER A 168 -3.90 -13.27 -18.43
C SER A 168 -5.36 -12.93 -18.75
N ASN A 169 -5.65 -12.68 -20.02
CA ASN A 169 -7.03 -12.43 -20.47
C ASN A 169 -7.96 -13.57 -19.99
N VAL A 170 -9.09 -13.17 -19.41
CA VAL A 170 -10.14 -14.08 -18.92
C VAL A 170 -11.14 -14.37 -20.03
N SER A 171 -11.39 -13.39 -20.91
CA SER A 171 -12.23 -13.53 -22.11
C SER A 171 -11.75 -12.56 -23.21
N GLU A 172 -12.46 -12.48 -24.33
CA GLU A 172 -12.17 -11.52 -25.40
C GLU A 172 -12.33 -10.06 -24.96
N THR A 173 -13.13 -9.79 -23.93
CA THR A 173 -13.44 -8.43 -23.44
C THR A 173 -12.99 -8.20 -22.00
N VAL A 174 -12.50 -9.23 -21.32
CA VAL A 174 -11.91 -9.14 -19.97
C VAL A 174 -10.42 -9.42 -20.10
N LEU A 175 -9.66 -8.34 -20.21
CA LEU A 175 -8.26 -8.33 -20.63
C LEU A 175 -7.34 -8.12 -19.42
N ALA A 176 -6.10 -8.59 -19.55
CA ALA A 176 -5.02 -8.32 -18.60
C ALA A 176 -3.81 -7.70 -19.32
N LEU A 177 -3.30 -6.60 -18.77
CA LEU A 177 -2.10 -5.92 -19.24
C LEU A 177 -1.08 -5.87 -18.10
N ASN A 178 0.10 -6.46 -18.33
CA ASN A 178 1.14 -6.56 -17.32
C ASN A 178 2.34 -5.71 -17.72
N PHE A 179 2.82 -4.91 -16.76
CA PHE A 179 3.97 -4.02 -16.87
C PHE A 179 5.16 -4.63 -16.13
N PRO A 180 6.16 -5.20 -16.83
CA PRO A 180 7.34 -5.78 -16.19
C PRO A 180 8.05 -4.83 -15.22
N ASN A 181 8.08 -3.53 -15.51
CA ASN A 181 8.74 -2.54 -14.66
C ASN A 181 7.75 -1.75 -13.77
N GLY A 182 6.44 -1.93 -13.97
CA GLY A 182 5.42 -1.25 -13.18
C GLY A 182 5.41 -1.68 -11.73
N ALA A 183 5.16 -0.74 -10.82
CA ALA A 183 4.86 -0.95 -9.42
C ALA A 183 3.34 -0.84 -9.18
N HIS A 184 2.92 -0.45 -7.98
CA HIS A 184 1.50 -0.33 -7.64
C HIS A 184 0.83 0.71 -8.56
N HIS A 185 -0.08 0.23 -9.44
CA HIS A 185 -0.87 1.01 -10.41
C HIS A 185 -0.09 2.14 -11.12
N SER A 186 1.11 1.83 -11.63
CA SER A 186 1.98 2.83 -12.28
C SER A 186 1.33 3.52 -13.49
N ASP A 187 0.43 2.84 -14.17
CA ASP A 187 -0.41 3.32 -15.27
C ASP A 187 -1.38 4.45 -14.87
N LEU A 188 -1.63 4.66 -13.58
CA LEU A 188 -2.49 5.72 -13.05
C LEU A 188 -1.72 6.84 -12.33
N SER A 189 -0.38 6.79 -12.33
CA SER A 189 0.44 7.68 -11.51
C SER A 189 0.51 9.13 -12.01
N HIS A 190 0.16 9.38 -13.27
CA HIS A 190 0.18 10.69 -13.91
C HIS A 190 -0.65 10.69 -15.22
N GLN A 191 -0.67 11.82 -15.94
CA GLN A 191 -1.47 11.96 -17.16
C GLN A 191 -0.65 11.63 -18.42
N GLY A 192 -0.78 10.40 -18.90
CA GLY A 192 -0.15 9.93 -20.13
C GLY A 192 1.35 9.70 -19.99
N PRO A 193 2.01 9.17 -21.03
CA PRO A 193 3.42 8.82 -20.95
C PRO A 193 4.31 10.06 -20.75
N THR A 194 5.29 9.93 -19.86
CA THR A 194 6.31 10.93 -19.54
C THR A 194 7.70 10.40 -19.89
N ASP A 195 8.70 11.28 -20.00
CA ASP A 195 10.07 10.85 -20.30
C ASP A 195 10.65 9.92 -19.21
N ASP A 196 10.18 10.07 -17.98
CA ASP A 196 10.61 9.28 -16.81
C ASP A 196 10.01 7.86 -16.79
N ASP A 197 9.00 7.58 -17.61
CA ASP A 197 8.40 6.25 -17.69
C ASP A 197 9.29 5.26 -18.45
N THR A 198 9.22 4.00 -18.01
CA THR A 198 9.81 2.89 -18.74
C THR A 198 9.08 2.64 -20.06
N ASP A 199 9.77 2.04 -21.03
CA ASP A 199 9.20 1.83 -22.37
C ASP A 199 7.93 0.97 -22.37
N ASP A 200 7.80 0.02 -21.43
CA ASP A 200 6.60 -0.80 -21.24
C ASP A 200 5.41 0.02 -20.73
N LEU A 201 5.64 0.98 -19.82
CA LEU A 201 4.58 1.88 -19.34
C LEU A 201 4.14 2.84 -20.46
N LYS A 202 5.10 3.40 -21.21
CA LYS A 202 4.80 4.26 -22.36
C LYS A 202 3.90 3.56 -23.37
N GLN A 203 4.27 2.33 -23.75
CA GLN A 203 3.48 1.51 -24.66
C GLN A 203 2.12 1.12 -24.06
N GLY A 204 2.03 0.88 -22.76
CA GLY A 204 0.75 0.53 -22.17
C GLY A 204 -0.22 1.71 -22.09
N PHE A 205 0.24 2.96 -21.94
CA PHE A 205 -0.66 4.11 -22.08
C PHE A 205 -1.35 4.12 -23.45
N ASP A 206 -0.61 3.84 -24.52
CA ASP A 206 -1.15 3.73 -25.87
C ASP A 206 -2.15 2.56 -25.96
N GLN A 207 -1.77 1.36 -25.47
CA GLN A 207 -2.63 0.18 -25.50
C GLN A 207 -3.93 0.38 -24.69
N ILE A 208 -3.84 0.95 -23.48
CA ILE A 208 -4.99 1.26 -22.65
C ILE A 208 -5.91 2.24 -23.38
N THR A 209 -5.35 3.30 -23.96
CA THR A 209 -6.13 4.30 -24.71
C THR A 209 -6.85 3.67 -25.90
N ASP A 210 -6.18 2.81 -26.65
CA ASP A 210 -6.77 2.10 -27.80
C ASP A 210 -7.90 1.17 -27.36
N ILE A 211 -7.70 0.37 -26.31
CA ILE A 211 -8.72 -0.52 -25.75
C ILE A 211 -9.97 0.27 -25.32
N LEU A 212 -9.77 1.32 -24.53
CA LEU A 212 -10.88 2.15 -24.03
C LEU A 212 -11.59 2.88 -25.17
N THR A 213 -10.85 3.37 -26.16
CA THR A 213 -11.43 4.03 -27.35
C THR A 213 -12.27 3.05 -28.16
N ASN A 214 -11.81 1.81 -28.33
CA ASN A 214 -12.59 0.78 -29.02
C ASN A 214 -13.91 0.49 -28.30
N TRP A 215 -13.90 0.33 -26.97
CA TRP A 215 -15.13 0.13 -26.20
C TRP A 215 -16.09 1.31 -26.29
N LEU A 216 -15.59 2.55 -26.28
CA LEU A 216 -16.43 3.73 -26.48
C LEU A 216 -17.08 3.78 -27.86
N ASN A 217 -16.43 3.22 -28.88
CA ASN A 217 -16.97 3.14 -30.24
C ASN A 217 -17.98 2.00 -30.44
N GLU A 218 -18.07 1.05 -29.50
CA GLU A 218 -19.04 -0.05 -29.51
C GLU A 218 -20.39 0.35 -28.87
N MET A 219 -20.47 1.52 -28.24
CA MET A 219 -21.64 2.03 -27.52
C MET A 219 -22.69 2.71 -28.40
#